data_AF-A0A355G596-F1
#
_entry.id   AF-A0A355G596-F1
#
_cell.length_a   1.000
_cell.length_b   1.000
_cell.length_c   1.000
_cell.angle_alpha   90.00
_cell.angle_beta   90.00
_cell.angle_gamma   90.00
#
_symmetry.space_group_name_H-M   'P 1'
#
loop_
_entity.id
_entity.type
_entity.pdbx_description
1 polymer ?
#
loop_
_entity_poly.entity_id
_entity_poly.type
_entity_poly.pdbx_seq_one_letter_code
_entity_poly.pdbx_strand_id
1 'polypeptide(L)'
;MPVLFFVSMTTLLAVAPEVEVTSLSGASATGSLQSLNKTVAKVKAGQTEKDLPLSNILNMRFPRHRFQRSLELPVTVRLTDGSHFPIQSLQSNERQVKVSGDQTGELVLPSINVASIRFGPLTSNIRGSWEKLLNGENSKDLLVVQKENVLDYIDGVVGSITGDKIQFFTGEDEVAVNRSRVFGVIYARPPSPEGSPFCAIRLTDEGVLNASA
;
A
#
# COMPACT_ATOMS: atom_id res chain seq x y z
N MET A 1 48.71 31.89 -8.13
CA MET A 1 48.24 30.86 -7.18
C MET A 1 46.87 30.38 -7.65
N PRO A 2 46.70 29.13 -8.13
CA PRO A 2 45.37 28.61 -8.39
C PRO A 2 44.81 27.94 -7.12
N VAL A 3 43.58 28.30 -6.76
CA VAL A 3 42.82 27.65 -5.68
C VAL A 3 42.09 26.46 -6.28
N LEU A 4 42.44 25.26 -5.82
CA LEU A 4 41.83 23.99 -6.24
C LEU A 4 40.55 23.76 -5.42
N PHE A 5 39.38 23.91 -6.04
CA PHE A 5 38.11 23.50 -5.44
C PHE A 5 37.93 21.99 -5.60
N PHE A 6 38.12 21.22 -4.52
CA PHE A 6 37.69 19.83 -4.44
C PHE A 6 36.19 19.78 -4.16
N VAL A 7 35.39 19.49 -5.18
CA VAL A 7 33.97 19.14 -4.99
C VAL A 7 33.93 17.68 -4.55
N SER A 8 33.67 17.46 -3.26
CA SER A 8 33.43 16.12 -2.71
C SER A 8 32.04 15.65 -3.17
N MET A 9 32.03 14.71 -4.11
CA MET A 9 30.81 14.01 -4.54
C MET A 9 30.45 12.97 -3.48
N THR A 10 29.52 13.31 -2.59
CA THR A 10 28.98 12.38 -1.59
C THR A 10 28.10 11.37 -2.30
N THR A 11 28.63 10.18 -2.60
CA THR A 11 27.85 9.04 -3.09
C THR A 11 26.99 8.51 -1.95
N LEU A 12 25.67 8.70 -2.07
CA LEU A 12 24.68 8.07 -1.21
C LEU A 12 24.75 6.55 -1.46
N LEU A 13 25.38 5.80 -0.55
CA LEU A 13 25.32 4.34 -0.54
C LEU A 13 23.88 3.93 -0.18
N ALA A 14 23.07 3.61 -1.20
CA ALA A 14 21.81 2.93 -0.99
C ALA A 14 22.12 1.57 -0.32
N VAL A 15 21.68 1.40 0.93
CA VAL A 15 21.86 0.14 1.65
C VAL A 15 20.91 -0.88 1.04
N ALA A 16 21.47 -1.86 0.33
CA ALA A 16 20.71 -3.00 -0.18
C ALA A 16 20.16 -3.83 0.99
N PRO A 17 18.85 -4.17 1.00
CA PRO A 17 18.26 -4.88 2.12
C PRO A 17 18.77 -6.33 2.20
N GLU A 18 18.93 -6.85 3.41
CA GLU A 18 19.21 -8.27 3.62
C GLU A 18 17.96 -9.11 3.32
N VAL A 19 18.17 -10.28 2.70
CA VAL A 19 17.13 -11.25 2.35
C VAL A 19 17.59 -12.67 2.69
N GLU A 20 16.62 -13.50 3.04
CA GLU A 20 16.71 -14.95 3.13
C GLU A 20 15.81 -15.54 2.04
N VAL A 21 16.39 -16.28 1.10
CA VAL A 21 15.70 -16.88 -0.05
C VAL A 21 15.64 -18.38 0.12
N THR A 22 14.43 -18.94 0.06
CA THR A 22 14.18 -20.39 0.04
C THR A 22 13.82 -20.81 -1.39
N SER A 23 14.49 -21.83 -1.91
CA SER A 23 14.22 -22.40 -3.24
C SER A 23 13.05 -23.38 -3.21
N LEU A 24 12.53 -23.73 -4.40
CA LEU A 24 11.56 -24.82 -4.55
C LEU A 24 12.08 -26.19 -4.07
N SER A 25 13.41 -26.38 -4.02
CA SER A 25 14.04 -27.59 -3.45
C SER A 25 14.19 -27.54 -1.93
N GLY A 26 13.77 -26.46 -1.27
CA GLY A 26 13.89 -26.25 0.17
C GLY A 26 15.25 -25.72 0.64
N ALA A 27 16.21 -25.51 -0.26
CA ALA A 27 17.50 -24.91 0.10
C ALA A 27 17.31 -23.43 0.45
N SER A 28 17.97 -22.95 1.50
CA SER A 28 17.89 -21.54 1.91
C SER A 28 19.25 -20.84 1.77
N ALA A 29 19.23 -19.57 1.37
CA ALA A 29 20.41 -18.72 1.22
C ALA A 29 20.15 -17.30 1.74
N THR A 30 21.10 -16.71 2.45
CA THR A 30 21.01 -15.34 2.99
C THR A 30 22.01 -14.42 2.30
N GLY A 31 21.61 -13.17 2.04
CA GLY A 31 22.48 -12.14 1.48
C GLY A 31 21.76 -10.81 1.22
N SER A 32 22.45 -9.82 0.68
CA SER A 32 21.84 -8.52 0.33
C SER A 32 21.20 -8.57 -1.06
N LEU A 33 19.93 -8.19 -1.18
CA LEU A 33 19.21 -8.11 -2.46
C LEU A 33 19.71 -6.89 -3.26
N GLN A 34 20.41 -7.15 -4.36
CA GLN A 34 20.95 -6.12 -5.25
C GLN A 34 19.91 -5.67 -6.29
N SER A 35 19.11 -6.60 -6.80
CA SER A 35 18.03 -6.29 -7.74
C SER A 35 16.98 -7.39 -7.79
N LEU A 36 15.77 -7.05 -8.22
CA LEU A 36 14.65 -7.96 -8.44
C LEU A 36 13.93 -7.54 -9.72
N ASN A 37 13.80 -8.44 -10.69
CA ASN A 37 13.07 -8.22 -11.93
C ASN A 37 12.12 -9.40 -12.22
N LYS A 38 11.44 -9.40 -13.38
CA LYS A 38 10.42 -10.42 -13.75
C LYS A 38 10.97 -11.85 -13.85
N THR A 39 12.29 -12.05 -13.94
CA THR A 39 12.89 -13.37 -14.15
C THR A 39 13.92 -13.75 -13.09
N VAL A 40 14.61 -12.78 -12.49
CA VAL A 40 15.76 -13.03 -11.61
C VAL A 40 15.74 -12.11 -10.40
N ALA A 41 16.07 -12.68 -9.24
CA ALA A 41 16.51 -11.95 -8.07
C ALA A 41 18.03 -12.06 -7.93
N LYS A 42 18.74 -10.94 -7.80
CA LYS A 42 20.19 -10.92 -7.57
C LYS A 42 20.50 -10.73 -6.10
N VAL A 43 21.13 -11.72 -5.49
CA VAL A 43 21.47 -11.72 -4.06
C VAL A 43 22.97 -11.84 -3.87
N LYS A 44 23.54 -10.92 -3.08
CA LYS A 44 24.96 -10.90 -2.72
C LYS A 44 25.17 -11.48 -1.33
N ALA A 45 25.80 -12.65 -1.25
CA ALA A 45 26.20 -13.28 0.01
C ALA A 45 27.71 -13.08 0.22
N GLY A 46 28.10 -12.12 1.06
CA GLY A 46 29.50 -11.74 1.23
C GLY A 46 30.09 -11.11 -0.04
N GLN A 47 31.10 -11.74 -0.64
CA GLN A 47 31.72 -11.28 -1.90
C GLN A 47 31.11 -11.90 -3.16
N THR A 48 30.21 -12.88 -3.00
CA THR A 48 29.64 -13.62 -4.13
C THR A 48 28.25 -13.10 -4.47
N GLU A 49 28.06 -12.69 -5.72
CA GLU A 49 26.74 -12.38 -6.28
C GLU A 49 26.14 -13.64 -6.90
N LYS A 50 24.86 -13.89 -6.62
CA LYS A 50 24.09 -15.03 -7.14
C LYS A 50 22.83 -14.53 -7.82
N ASP A 51 22.68 -14.90 -9.08
CA ASP A 51 21.46 -14.75 -9.84
C ASP A 51 20.54 -15.94 -9.53
N LEU A 52 19.41 -15.67 -8.87
CA LEU A 52 18.42 -16.66 -8.49
C LEU A 52 17.20 -16.52 -9.43
N PRO A 53 16.93 -17.49 -10.31
CA PRO A 53 15.72 -17.48 -11.13
C PRO A 53 14.47 -17.43 -10.24
N LEU A 54 13.57 -16.49 -10.50
CA LEU A 54 12.32 -16.37 -9.74
C LEU A 54 11.47 -17.64 -9.84
N SER A 55 11.54 -18.36 -10.96
CA SER A 55 10.86 -19.65 -11.14
C SER A 55 11.32 -20.73 -10.14
N ASN A 56 12.49 -20.55 -9.51
CA ASN A 56 13.07 -21.50 -8.58
C ASN A 56 13.00 -21.01 -7.13
N ILE A 57 12.47 -19.80 -6.88
CA ILE A 57 12.31 -19.22 -5.55
C ILE A 57 10.92 -19.57 -5.03
N LEU A 58 10.88 -20.27 -3.90
CA LEU A 58 9.65 -20.54 -3.16
C LEU A 58 9.24 -19.34 -2.31
N ASN A 59 10.21 -18.72 -1.63
CA ASN A 59 9.97 -17.59 -0.73
C ASN A 59 11.21 -16.70 -0.63
N MET A 60 11.01 -15.40 -0.45
CA MET A 60 12.05 -14.43 -0.10
C MET A 60 11.58 -13.64 1.13
N ARG A 61 12.35 -13.72 2.21
CA ARG A 61 12.07 -13.05 3.48
C ARG A 61 13.08 -11.94 3.68
N PHE A 62 12.66 -10.85 4.30
CA PHE A 62 13.54 -9.76 4.72
C PHE A 62 13.71 -9.87 6.25
N PRO A 63 14.88 -10.30 6.76
CA PRO A 63 15.13 -10.38 8.19
C PRO A 63 14.93 -8.99 8.81
N ARG A 64 14.08 -8.94 9.84
CA ARG A 64 13.49 -7.71 10.41
C ARG A 64 14.46 -6.52 10.47
N HIS A 65 14.25 -5.53 9.62
CA HIS A 65 14.37 -4.16 10.10
C HIS A 65 13.18 -3.91 11.01
N ARG A 66 13.45 -3.70 12.31
CA ARG A 66 12.40 -3.31 13.26
C ARG A 66 11.92 -1.92 12.88
N PHE A 67 10.91 -1.85 12.04
CA PHE A 67 10.06 -0.67 12.02
C PHE A 67 9.38 -0.60 13.39
N GLN A 68 9.53 0.52 14.08
CA GLN A 68 8.79 0.76 15.32
C GLN A 68 7.32 0.80 14.93
N ARG A 69 6.56 -0.23 15.33
CA ARG A 69 5.12 -0.29 15.08
C ARG A 69 4.47 0.93 15.74
N SER A 70 3.87 1.80 14.94
CA SER A 70 3.02 2.88 15.48
C SER A 70 1.91 2.29 16.35
N LEU A 71 1.61 2.96 17.48
CA LEU A 71 0.52 2.58 18.38
C LEU A 71 -0.86 3.03 17.85
N GLU A 72 -0.89 3.87 16.81
CA GLU A 72 -2.13 4.29 16.18
C GLU A 72 -2.71 3.17 15.31
N LEU A 73 -4.05 3.04 15.32
CA LEU A 73 -4.74 2.10 14.44
C LEU A 73 -4.50 2.53 12.98
N PRO A 74 -3.89 1.68 12.14
CA PRO A 74 -3.53 2.11 10.80
C PRO A 74 -4.77 2.27 9.92
N VAL A 75 -4.76 3.33 9.12
CA VAL A 75 -5.68 3.47 7.99
C VAL A 75 -5.34 2.36 7.00
N THR A 76 -6.34 1.67 6.44
CA THR A 76 -6.10 0.63 5.43
C THR A 76 -6.50 1.14 4.05
N VAL A 77 -5.60 1.03 3.09
CA VAL A 77 -5.90 1.29 1.67
C VAL A 77 -6.10 -0.05 0.98
N ARG A 78 -7.06 -0.13 0.08
CA ARG A 78 -7.25 -1.25 -0.86
C ARG A 78 -7.26 -0.72 -2.28
N LEU A 79 -6.52 -1.40 -3.16
CA LEU A 79 -6.40 -1.09 -4.57
C LEU A 79 -7.33 -1.97 -5.41
N THR A 80 -7.56 -1.56 -6.65
CA THR A 80 -8.41 -2.26 -7.62
C THR A 80 -7.84 -3.60 -8.08
N ASP A 81 -6.54 -3.84 -7.86
CA ASP A 81 -5.86 -5.11 -8.14
C ASP A 81 -5.85 -6.10 -6.95
N GLY A 82 -6.60 -5.79 -5.88
CA GLY A 82 -6.68 -6.59 -4.67
C GLY A 82 -5.57 -6.34 -3.65
N SER A 83 -4.57 -5.50 -3.95
CA SER A 83 -3.59 -5.06 -2.97
C SER A 83 -4.29 -4.37 -1.81
N HIS A 84 -3.86 -4.62 -0.58
CA HIS A 84 -4.36 -3.94 0.59
C HIS A 84 -3.26 -3.82 1.63
N PHE A 85 -3.11 -2.65 2.25
CA PHE A 85 -2.01 -2.43 3.19
C PHE A 85 -2.33 -1.29 4.16
N PRO A 86 -1.77 -1.35 5.38
CA PRO A 86 -1.88 -0.27 6.34
C PRO A 86 -0.98 0.91 6.00
N ILE A 87 -1.42 2.11 6.37
CA ILE A 87 -0.72 3.39 6.21
C ILE A 87 -0.91 4.25 7.47
N GLN A 88 0.03 5.17 7.71
CA GLN A 88 -0.03 6.16 8.80
C GLN A 88 -0.54 7.51 8.29
N SER A 89 -0.18 7.91 7.07
CA SER A 89 -0.60 9.18 6.50
C SER A 89 -1.16 9.02 5.08
N LEU A 90 -2.09 9.91 4.75
CA LEU A 90 -2.82 9.93 3.49
C LEU A 90 -3.05 11.38 3.09
N GLN A 91 -2.79 11.69 1.82
CA GLN A 91 -3.31 12.85 1.14
C GLN A 91 -3.77 12.45 -0.25
N SER A 92 -4.95 12.92 -0.67
CA SER A 92 -5.52 12.60 -1.97
C SER A 92 -5.99 13.84 -2.70
N ASN A 93 -5.83 13.83 -4.02
CA ASN A 93 -6.53 14.70 -4.94
C ASN A 93 -7.14 13.85 -6.08
N GLU A 94 -7.73 14.50 -7.08
CA GLU A 94 -8.39 13.83 -8.20
C GLU A 94 -7.49 12.85 -8.98
N ARG A 95 -6.17 13.09 -9.01
CA ARG A 95 -5.22 12.33 -9.82
C ARG A 95 -4.40 11.34 -9.02
N GLN A 96 -3.96 11.73 -7.83
CA GLN A 96 -3.01 10.97 -7.05
C GLN A 96 -3.39 10.89 -5.57
N VAL A 97 -3.03 9.74 -5.00
CA VAL A 97 -3.11 9.41 -3.59
C VAL A 97 -1.68 9.19 -3.09
N LYS A 98 -1.23 10.07 -2.19
CA LYS A 98 0.05 9.96 -1.50
C LYS A 98 -0.19 9.29 -0.15
N VAL A 99 0.56 8.23 0.12
CA VAL A 99 0.47 7.49 1.37
C VAL A 99 1.85 7.24 1.95
N SER A 100 1.92 7.17 3.27
CA SER A 100 3.12 6.71 3.96
C SER A 100 2.78 5.51 4.85
N GLY A 101 3.56 4.44 4.71
CA GLY A 101 3.51 3.23 5.52
C GLY A 101 4.83 3.00 6.27
N ASP A 102 4.80 2.51 7.51
CA ASP A 102 6.02 2.05 8.22
C ASP A 102 6.80 1.03 7.38
N GLN A 103 6.11 0.10 6.71
CA GLN A 103 6.74 -0.94 5.89
C GLN A 103 6.82 -0.61 4.40
N THR A 104 5.95 0.26 3.90
CA THR A 104 5.89 0.61 2.47
C THR A 104 6.65 1.88 2.12
N GLY A 105 7.06 2.68 3.12
CA GLY A 105 7.62 4.00 2.91
C GLY A 105 6.59 4.95 2.30
N GLU A 106 7.06 5.93 1.54
CA GLU A 106 6.18 6.81 0.78
C GLU A 106 5.83 6.21 -0.59
N LEU A 107 4.53 6.14 -0.89
CA LEU A 107 4.02 5.72 -2.19
C LEU A 107 3.15 6.83 -2.79
N VAL A 108 3.26 7.00 -4.11
CA VAL A 108 2.35 7.84 -4.90
C VAL A 108 1.60 6.95 -5.86
N LEU A 109 0.28 6.89 -5.69
CA LEU A 109 -0.62 6.00 -6.41
C LEU A 109 -1.54 6.82 -7.30
N PRO A 110 -1.88 6.37 -8.52
CA PRO A 110 -2.99 6.94 -9.26
C PRO A 110 -4.29 6.77 -8.48
N SER A 111 -5.09 7.83 -8.32
CA SER A 111 -6.37 7.78 -7.59
C SER A 111 -7.37 6.80 -8.20
N ILE A 112 -7.24 6.52 -9.50
CA ILE A 112 -8.04 5.53 -10.22
C ILE A 112 -7.78 4.08 -9.76
N ASN A 113 -6.59 3.81 -9.20
CA ASN A 113 -6.21 2.48 -8.71
C ASN A 113 -6.66 2.25 -7.26
N VAL A 114 -7.14 3.27 -6.55
CA VAL A 114 -7.63 3.13 -5.17
C VAL A 114 -9.10 2.73 -5.20
N ALA A 115 -9.40 1.57 -4.63
CA ALA A 115 -10.76 1.03 -4.52
C ALA A 115 -11.44 1.48 -3.22
N SER A 116 -10.73 1.47 -2.09
CA SER A 116 -11.27 1.97 -0.82
C SER A 116 -10.19 2.39 0.15
N ILE A 117 -10.60 3.21 1.12
CA ILE A 117 -9.80 3.66 2.24
C ILE A 117 -10.62 3.49 3.51
N ARG A 118 -10.13 2.73 4.49
CA ARG A 118 -10.79 2.50 5.78
C ARG A 118 -9.99 3.18 6.88
N PHE A 119 -10.63 4.12 7.59
CA PHE A 119 -10.03 4.86 8.69
C PHE A 119 -10.27 4.21 10.05
N GLY A 120 -11.42 3.54 10.22
CA GLY A 120 -11.83 2.92 11.48
C GLY A 120 -11.43 1.44 11.63
N PRO A 121 -11.40 0.89 12.86
CA PRO A 121 -11.15 -0.53 13.11
C PRO A 121 -12.25 -1.42 12.55
N LEU A 122 -11.91 -2.57 11.97
CA LEU A 122 -12.85 -3.52 11.38
C LEU A 122 -13.16 -4.64 12.38
N THR A 123 -14.09 -4.38 13.27
CA THR A 123 -14.57 -5.33 14.28
C THR A 123 -15.48 -6.40 13.65
N SER A 124 -15.69 -7.50 14.36
CA SER A 124 -16.48 -8.64 13.87
C SER A 124 -17.93 -8.28 13.51
N ASN A 125 -18.54 -7.35 14.25
CA ASN A 125 -19.93 -6.93 14.06
C ASN A 125 -20.17 -6.11 12.79
N ILE A 126 -19.19 -5.31 12.32
CA ILE A 126 -19.34 -4.48 11.12
C ILE A 126 -18.62 -5.06 9.88
N ARG A 127 -17.80 -6.10 10.06
CA ARG A 127 -17.04 -6.74 8.99
C ARG A 127 -17.93 -7.19 7.83
N GLY A 128 -19.03 -7.88 8.13
CA GLY A 128 -19.95 -8.36 7.09
C GLY A 128 -20.60 -7.21 6.31
N SER A 129 -20.96 -6.12 6.98
CA SER A 129 -21.54 -4.94 6.34
C SER A 129 -20.52 -4.21 5.46
N TRP A 130 -19.28 -4.06 5.93
CA TRP A 130 -18.19 -3.46 5.15
C TRP A 130 -17.90 -4.26 3.89
N GLU A 131 -17.78 -5.59 3.99
CA GLU A 131 -17.57 -6.46 2.82
C GLU A 131 -18.73 -6.37 1.82
N LYS A 132 -19.98 -6.24 2.28
CA LYS A 132 -21.12 -6.03 1.39
C LYS A 132 -21.04 -4.71 0.64
N LEU A 133 -20.61 -3.62 1.29
CA LEU A 133 -20.43 -2.33 0.64
C LEU A 133 -19.29 -2.37 -0.40
N LEU A 134 -18.18 -3.05 -0.06
CA LEU A 134 -17.04 -3.21 -0.96
C LEU A 134 -17.37 -4.01 -2.24
N ASN A 135 -18.18 -5.06 -2.11
CA ASN A 135 -18.54 -5.93 -3.21
C ASN A 135 -19.85 -5.50 -3.91
N GLY A 136 -20.43 -4.37 -3.49
CA GLY A 136 -21.64 -3.82 -4.09
C GLY A 136 -21.36 -3.15 -5.44
N GLU A 137 -22.32 -3.23 -6.35
CA GLU A 137 -22.31 -2.46 -7.60
C GLU A 137 -22.71 -1.00 -7.31
N ASN A 138 -21.71 -0.16 -7.04
CA ASN A 138 -21.93 1.25 -6.72
C ASN A 138 -21.71 2.11 -7.98
N SER A 139 -22.73 2.88 -8.37
CA SER A 139 -22.63 3.83 -9.49
C SER A 139 -21.94 5.14 -9.11
N LYS A 140 -21.75 5.39 -7.81
CA LYS A 140 -21.15 6.59 -7.22
C LYS A 140 -20.21 6.21 -6.07
N ASP A 141 -19.33 7.12 -5.69
CA ASP A 141 -18.48 6.93 -4.52
C ASP A 141 -19.33 6.93 -3.24
N LEU A 142 -18.91 6.15 -2.26
CA LEU A 142 -19.56 6.06 -0.96
C LEU A 142 -18.70 6.72 0.12
N LEU A 143 -19.29 7.65 0.86
CA LEU A 143 -18.76 8.12 2.13
C LEU A 143 -19.41 7.31 3.27
N VAL A 144 -18.65 6.41 3.88
CA VAL A 144 -19.16 5.47 4.89
C VAL A 144 -18.94 6.04 6.28
N VAL A 145 -19.99 6.08 7.09
CA VAL A 145 -19.95 6.51 8.50
C VAL A 145 -20.36 5.35 9.40
N GLN A 146 -19.79 5.30 10.60
CA GLN A 146 -20.18 4.34 11.62
C GLN A 146 -21.03 5.03 12.68
N LYS A 147 -22.25 4.52 12.90
CA LYS A 147 -23.13 4.92 14.01
C LYS A 147 -23.25 3.72 14.93
N GLU A 148 -22.61 3.80 16.09
CA GLU A 148 -22.47 2.70 17.05
C GLU A 148 -21.87 1.44 16.40
N ASN A 149 -22.71 0.46 16.06
CA ASN A 149 -22.33 -0.83 15.49
C ASN A 149 -22.90 -1.06 14.10
N VAL A 150 -23.37 0.00 13.44
CA VAL A 150 -23.97 -0.03 12.11
C VAL A 150 -23.18 0.89 11.17
N LEU A 151 -22.92 0.40 9.95
CA LEU A 151 -22.36 1.20 8.88
C LEU A 151 -23.51 1.79 8.04
N ASP A 152 -23.42 3.08 7.80
CA ASP A 152 -24.33 3.86 6.98
C ASP A 152 -23.49 4.61 5.94
N TYR A 153 -24.09 5.06 4.84
CA TYR A 153 -23.33 5.69 3.77
C TYR A 153 -24.09 6.80 3.05
N ILE A 154 -23.33 7.67 2.39
CA ILE A 154 -23.85 8.73 1.53
C ILE A 154 -23.21 8.56 0.15
N ASP A 155 -24.02 8.57 -0.90
CA ASP A 155 -23.58 8.47 -2.29
C ASP A 155 -23.20 9.84 -2.85
N GLY A 156 -22.09 9.91 -3.56
CA GLY A 156 -21.58 11.16 -4.11
C GLY A 156 -20.29 11.00 -4.90
N VAL A 157 -19.49 12.07 -4.91
CA VAL A 157 -18.15 12.07 -5.51
C VAL A 157 -17.16 12.50 -4.46
N VAL A 158 -16.11 11.71 -4.26
CA VAL A 158 -15.04 12.04 -3.32
C VAL A 158 -14.03 12.93 -4.04
N GLY A 159 -13.81 14.13 -3.50
CA GLY A 159 -12.78 15.05 -3.94
C GLY A 159 -11.44 14.78 -3.25
N SER A 160 -10.86 15.84 -2.68
CA SER A 160 -9.60 15.74 -1.93
C SER A 160 -9.78 15.14 -0.54
N ILE A 161 -8.73 14.44 -0.06
CA ILE A 161 -8.64 13.94 1.31
C ILE A 161 -7.36 14.49 1.94
N THR A 162 -7.49 15.13 3.10
CA THR A 162 -6.37 15.64 3.90
C THR A 162 -6.25 14.87 5.21
N GLY A 163 -5.35 15.30 6.10
CA GLY A 163 -5.19 14.72 7.43
C GLY A 163 -6.42 14.89 8.34
N ASP A 164 -7.29 15.86 8.06
CA ASP A 164 -8.41 16.24 8.92
C ASP A 164 -9.77 16.26 8.21
N LYS A 165 -9.79 16.38 6.87
CA LYS A 165 -11.03 16.57 6.10
C LYS A 165 -11.10 15.70 4.85
N ILE A 166 -12.33 15.43 4.44
CA ILE A 166 -12.69 14.82 3.18
C ILE A 166 -13.64 15.78 2.47
N GLN A 167 -13.26 16.21 1.28
CA GLN A 167 -14.13 16.96 0.39
C GLN A 167 -15.05 15.98 -0.33
N PHE A 168 -16.36 16.21 -0.26
CA PHE A 168 -17.35 15.30 -0.79
C PHE A 168 -18.46 16.08 -1.49
N PHE A 169 -18.88 15.63 -2.67
CA PHE A 169 -19.90 16.29 -3.47
C PHE A 169 -21.17 15.43 -3.52
N THR A 170 -22.28 16.01 -3.11
CA THR A 170 -23.61 15.38 -3.17
C THR A 170 -24.50 16.17 -4.11
N GLY A 171 -24.55 15.74 -5.39
CA GLY A 171 -25.18 16.54 -6.44
C GLY A 171 -24.28 17.73 -6.80
N GLU A 172 -24.80 18.94 -6.63
CA GLU A 172 -24.06 20.19 -6.90
C GLU A 172 -23.43 20.80 -5.64
N ASP A 173 -23.78 20.28 -4.46
CA ASP A 173 -23.29 20.80 -3.18
C ASP A 173 -21.94 20.18 -2.81
N GLU A 174 -21.00 21.04 -2.44
CA GLU A 174 -19.73 20.65 -1.84
C GLU A 174 -19.84 20.63 -0.31
N VAL A 175 -19.49 19.50 0.29
CA VAL A 175 -19.48 19.29 1.74
C VAL A 175 -18.08 18.88 2.20
N ALA A 176 -17.49 19.68 3.08
CA ALA A 176 -16.26 19.33 3.76
C ALA A 176 -16.57 18.56 5.06
N VAL A 177 -16.30 17.26 5.07
CA VAL A 177 -16.58 16.38 6.21
C VAL A 177 -15.31 16.18 7.04
N ASN A 178 -15.43 16.23 8.37
CA ASN A 178 -14.32 15.89 9.25
C ASN A 178 -14.00 14.39 9.13
N ARG A 179 -12.75 14.06 8.78
CA ARG A 179 -12.27 12.69 8.58
C ARG A 179 -12.48 11.82 9.81
N SER A 180 -12.44 12.39 11.01
CA SER A 180 -12.66 11.64 12.26
C SER A 180 -14.08 11.07 12.43
N ARG A 181 -15.04 11.54 11.62
CA ARG A 181 -16.44 11.05 11.62
C ARG A 181 -16.69 9.99 10.54
N VAL A 182 -15.73 9.75 9.67
CA VAL A 182 -15.85 8.87 8.51
C VAL A 182 -15.18 7.54 8.83
N PHE A 183 -15.91 6.45 8.66
CA PHE A 183 -15.39 5.11 8.84
C PHE A 183 -14.51 4.69 7.65
N GLY A 184 -14.94 5.06 6.44
CA GLY A 184 -14.19 4.79 5.22
C GLY A 184 -14.79 5.47 4.00
N VAL A 185 -14.05 5.36 2.91
CA VAL A 185 -14.43 5.77 1.56
C VAL A 185 -14.36 4.54 0.66
N ILE A 186 -15.36 4.37 -0.20
CA ILE A 186 -15.35 3.36 -1.25
C ILE A 186 -15.54 4.08 -2.57
N TYR A 187 -14.60 3.95 -3.49
CA TYR A 187 -14.69 4.59 -4.80
C TYR A 187 -15.51 3.72 -5.74
N ALA A 188 -16.40 4.34 -6.52
CA ALA A 188 -17.01 3.70 -7.67
C ALA A 188 -15.94 3.52 -8.75
N ARG A 189 -15.40 2.29 -8.81
CA ARG A 189 -14.40 1.89 -9.78
C ARG A 189 -14.89 0.63 -10.47
N PRO A 190 -14.74 0.54 -11.80
CA PRO A 190 -14.89 -0.76 -12.44
C PRO A 190 -13.85 -1.69 -11.82
N PRO A 191 -14.20 -2.96 -11.56
CA PRO A 191 -13.20 -3.94 -11.19
C PRO A 191 -12.13 -3.94 -12.28
N SER A 192 -10.87 -3.68 -11.89
CA SER A 192 -9.77 -3.87 -12.83
C SER A 192 -9.75 -5.36 -13.15
N PRO A 193 -9.61 -5.77 -14.44
CA PRO A 193 -9.41 -7.18 -14.74
C PRO A 193 -8.25 -7.66 -13.87
N GLU A 194 -8.51 -8.68 -13.04
CA GLU A 194 -7.52 -9.32 -12.20
C GLU A 194 -6.47 -9.95 -13.14
N GLY A 195 -5.46 -9.17 -13.51
CA GLY A 195 -4.25 -9.74 -14.07
C GLY A 195 -3.64 -10.62 -12.98
N SER A 196 -3.40 -11.90 -13.27
CA SER A 196 -2.73 -12.79 -12.32
C SER A 196 -1.42 -12.11 -11.88
N PRO A 197 -1.29 -11.71 -10.59
CA PRO A 197 -0.09 -11.03 -10.16
C PRO A 197 1.09 -11.98 -10.34
N PHE A 198 2.17 -11.49 -10.95
CA PHE A 198 3.37 -12.31 -11.11
C PHE A 198 4.15 -12.43 -9.79
N CYS A 199 3.86 -11.55 -8.83
CA CYS A 199 4.41 -11.59 -7.47
C CYS A 199 3.42 -10.96 -6.48
N ALA A 200 3.38 -11.49 -5.26
CA ALA A 200 2.69 -10.87 -4.13
C ALA A 200 3.69 -10.63 -2.99
N ILE A 201 3.77 -9.39 -2.52
CA ILE A 201 4.60 -8.99 -1.39
C ILE A 201 3.71 -8.98 -0.15
N ARG A 202 4.02 -9.83 0.84
CA ARG A 202 3.32 -9.87 2.13
C ARG A 202 4.06 -9.05 3.16
N LEU A 203 3.39 -8.05 3.71
CA LEU A 203 3.89 -7.21 4.79
C LEU A 203 3.71 -7.92 6.13
N THR A 204 4.50 -7.53 7.13
CA THR A 204 4.46 -8.13 8.48
C THR A 204 3.26 -7.68 9.33
N ASP A 205 2.40 -6.86 8.76
CA ASP A 205 1.14 -6.35 9.34
C ASP A 205 -0.10 -6.86 8.57
N GLU A 206 0.06 -8.02 7.91
CA GLU A 206 -0.95 -8.70 7.09
C GLU A 206 -1.29 -8.00 5.76
N GLY A 207 -0.69 -6.85 5.46
CA GLY A 207 -0.85 -6.21 4.15
C GLY A 207 -0.29 -7.07 3.00
N VAL A 208 -0.91 -6.95 1.82
CA VAL A 208 -0.50 -7.61 0.58
C VAL A 208 -0.40 -6.56 -0.53
N LEU A 209 0.73 -6.51 -1.22
CA LEU A 209 0.91 -5.74 -2.46
C LEU A 209 1.05 -6.70 -3.63
N ASN A 210 0.19 -6.57 -4.62
CA ASN A 210 0.22 -7.35 -5.85
C ASN A 210 1.07 -6.61 -6.89
N ALA A 211 2.02 -7.32 -7.50
CA ALA A 211 2.76 -6.83 -8.64
C ALA A 211 2.16 -7.43 -9.92
N SER A 212 1.48 -6.58 -10.68
CA SER A 212 0.93 -6.89 -12.00
C SER A 212 1.74 -6.20 -13.11
N ALA A 213 1.76 -6.81 -14.30
CA ALA A 213 2.64 -6.44 -15.41
C ALA A 213 2.05 -5.38 -16.32
#